data_AF-A0A8T3MZ81-F1
#
_entry.id   AF-A0A8T3MZ81-F1
#
_cell.length_a   1.000
_cell.length_b   1.000
_cell.length_c   1.000
_cell.angle_alpha   90.00
_cell.angle_beta   90.00
_cell.angle_gamma   90.00
#
_symmetry.space_group_name_H-M   'P 1'
#
loop_
_entity.id
_entity.type
_entity.pdbx_description
1 polymer ?
#
loop_
_entity_poly.entity_id
_entity_poly.type
_entity_poly.pdbx_seq_one_letter_code
_entity_poly.pdbx_strand_id
1 'polypeptide(L)' 'LRALAPDLDPTAIETHLAAIERIARGDGDAGRIAALGQGERFHWLVAPSSTVIQPSEVHTGLCDDDPAAELDHLFDRLVR' A
#
# COMPACT_ATOMS: atom_id res chain seq x y z
N LEU A 1 -8.33 -19.36 6.68
CA LEU A 1 -7.12 -19.22 7.53
C LEU A 1 -6.92 -20.40 8.47
N ARG A 2 -7.82 -20.68 9.43
CA ARG A 2 -7.68 -21.82 10.35
C ARG A 2 -7.57 -23.20 9.68
N ALA A 3 -8.14 -23.37 8.49
CA ALA A 3 -7.96 -24.60 7.69
C ALA A 3 -6.53 -24.78 7.15
N LEU A 4 -5.76 -23.70 7.01
CA LEU A 4 -4.37 -23.71 6.51
C LEU A 4 -3.36 -23.63 7.65
N ALA A 5 -3.65 -22.84 8.68
CA ALA A 5 -2.84 -22.64 9.86
C ALA A 5 -3.78 -22.53 11.10
N PRO A 6 -4.06 -23.65 11.79
CA PRO A 6 -5.00 -23.68 12.92
C PRO A 6 -4.58 -22.80 14.11
N ASP A 7 -3.27 -22.70 14.33
CA ASP A 7 -2.66 -21.96 15.46
C ASP A 7 -2.44 -20.46 15.16
N LEU A 8 -2.88 -20.00 13.98
CA LEU A 8 -2.74 -18.61 13.56
C LEU A 8 -3.64 -17.70 14.39
N ASP A 9 -3.08 -16.62 14.94
CA ASP A 9 -3.84 -15.56 15.59
C ASP A 9 -4.37 -14.55 14.55
N PRO A 10 -5.69 -14.53 14.26
CA PRO A 10 -6.26 -13.57 13.31
C PRO A 10 -6.15 -12.12 13.81
N THR A 11 -6.16 -11.90 15.12
CA THR A 11 -6.11 -10.55 15.72
C THR A 11 -4.78 -9.87 15.45
N ALA A 12 -3.68 -10.64 15.56
CA ALA A 12 -2.34 -10.17 15.22
C ALA A 12 -2.25 -9.75 13.74
N ILE A 13 -2.84 -10.54 12.83
CA ILE A 13 -2.88 -10.22 11.40
C ILE A 13 -3.64 -8.93 11.15
N GLU A 14 -4.85 -8.82 11.69
CA GLU A 14 -5.68 -7.62 11.55
C GLU A 14 -4.96 -6.37 12.06
N THR A 15 -4.24 -6.49 13.19
CA THR A 15 -3.44 -5.40 13.75
C THR A 15 -2.31 -4.97 12.81
N HIS A 16 -1.59 -5.92 12.21
CA HIS A 16 -0.53 -5.60 11.25
C HIS A 16 -1.08 -4.99 9.95
N LEU A 17 -2.20 -5.52 9.42
CA LEU A 17 -2.85 -4.97 8.24
C LEU A 17 -3.37 -3.55 8.50
N ALA A 18 -3.97 -3.29 9.66
CA ALA A 18 -4.41 -1.95 10.05
C ALA A 18 -3.23 -0.97 10.10
N ALA A 19 -2.06 -1.38 10.60
CA ALA A 19 -0.87 -0.54 10.60
C ALA A 19 -0.40 -0.19 9.17
N ILE A 20 -0.42 -1.16 8.25
CA ILE A 20 -0.11 -0.95 6.82
C ILE A 20 -1.06 0.09 6.22
N GLU A 21 -2.37 -0.02 6.48
CA GLU A 21 -3.34 0.95 5.98
C GLU A 21 -3.13 2.36 6.55
N ARG A 22 -2.83 2.47 7.85
CA ARG A 22 -2.55 3.77 8.49
C ARG A 22 -1.29 4.42 7.90
N ILE A 23 -0.25 3.63 7.63
CA ILE A 23 0.94 4.10 6.92
C ILE A 23 0.58 4.59 5.52
N ALA A 24 -0.22 3.83 4.76
CA ALA A 24 -0.64 4.24 3.42
C ALA A 24 -1.39 5.59 3.44
N ARG A 25 -2.29 5.78 4.41
CA ARG A 25 -3.02 7.04 4.64
C ARG A 25 -2.14 8.21 5.11
N GLY A 26 -0.92 7.94 5.57
CA GLY A 26 -0.04 8.97 6.13
C GLY A 26 -0.50 9.44 7.52
N ASP A 27 -1.06 8.53 8.30
CA ASP A 27 -1.55 8.80 9.65
C ASP A 27 -0.38 9.16 10.60
N GLY A 28 -0.39 10.37 11.16
CA GLY A 28 0.68 10.89 12.01
C GLY A 28 0.96 10.06 13.26
N ASP A 29 -0.02 9.29 13.74
CA ASP A 29 0.12 8.42 14.90
C ASP A 29 0.64 7.02 14.54
N ALA A 30 0.79 6.69 13.25
CA ALA A 30 1.30 5.40 12.77
C ALA A 30 2.84 5.35 12.65
N GLY A 31 3.52 6.31 13.26
CA GLY A 31 4.98 6.32 13.39
C GLY A 31 5.72 6.92 12.19
N ARG A 32 7.04 6.79 12.20
CA ARG A 32 7.95 7.54 11.31
C ARG A 32 7.74 7.26 9.82
N ILE A 33 7.35 6.04 9.46
CA ILE A 33 7.10 5.70 8.05
C ILE A 33 5.87 6.45 7.53
N ALA A 34 4.82 6.58 8.34
CA ALA A 34 3.61 7.31 7.96
C ALA A 34 3.86 8.83 7.76
N ALA A 35 4.91 9.37 8.39
CA ALA A 35 5.33 10.76 8.22
C ALA A 35 6.17 11.02 6.95
N LEU A 36 6.60 9.98 6.22
CA LEU A 36 7.33 10.15 4.96
C LEU A 36 6.41 10.71 3.86
N GLY A 37 6.99 11.23 2.78
CA GLY A 37 6.24 11.64 1.60
C GLY A 37 5.49 10.46 0.96
N GLN A 38 4.39 10.72 0.27
CA GLN A 38 3.53 9.67 -0.30
C GLN A 38 4.31 8.66 -1.17
N GLY A 39 5.22 9.15 -2.02
CA GLY A 39 6.07 8.30 -2.85
C GLY A 39 7.00 7.39 -2.04
N GLU A 40 7.61 7.91 -0.96
CA GLU A 40 8.48 7.14 -0.08
C GLU A 40 7.70 6.07 0.69
N ARG A 41 6.49 6.41 1.16
CA ARG A 41 5.59 5.45 1.80
C ARG A 41 5.22 4.32 0.86
N PHE A 42 4.88 4.65 -0.39
CA PHE A 42 4.59 3.64 -1.41
C PHE A 42 5.79 2.70 -1.63
N HIS A 43 6.99 3.24 -1.85
CA HIS A 43 8.20 2.43 -2.04
C HIS A 43 8.47 1.52 -0.83
N TRP A 44 8.25 2.02 0.39
CA TRP A 44 8.39 1.20 1.59
C TRP A 44 7.34 0.08 1.67
N LEU A 45 6.07 0.39 1.36
CA LEU A 45 4.95 -0.57 1.41
C LEU A 45 5.11 -1.73 0.42
N VAL A 46 5.69 -1.47 -0.75
CA VAL A 46 5.84 -2.47 -1.82
C VAL A 46 7.20 -3.17 -1.80
N ALA A 47 8.09 -2.79 -0.86
CA ALA A 47 9.40 -3.42 -0.73
C ALA A 47 9.24 -4.88 -0.23
N PRO A 48 9.83 -5.88 -0.89
CA PRO A 48 9.74 -7.29 -0.49
C PRO A 48 10.67 -7.63 0.70
N SER A 49 10.87 -6.69 1.63
CA SER A 49 11.83 -6.80 2.73
C SER A 49 11.21 -7.25 4.05
N SER A 50 9.88 -7.28 4.16
CA SER A 50 9.18 -7.52 5.43
C SER A 50 9.05 -9.02 5.73
N THR A 51 9.69 -9.51 6.78
CA THR A 51 9.59 -10.93 7.20
C THR A 51 8.26 -11.29 7.89
N VAL A 52 7.37 -10.31 8.11
CA VAL A 52 6.09 -10.49 8.82
C VAL A 52 4.93 -10.55 7.82
N ILE A 53 4.76 -9.49 7.02
CA ILE A 53 3.78 -9.44 5.92
C ILE A 53 4.54 -9.21 4.62
N GLN A 54 4.42 -10.14 3.69
CA GLN A 54 4.99 -10.05 2.35
C GLN A 54 3.94 -9.42 1.41
N PRO A 55 4.20 -8.22 0.86
CA PRO A 55 3.31 -7.62 -0.13
C PRO A 55 3.36 -8.43 -1.44
N SER A 56 2.27 -8.37 -2.21
CA SER A 56 2.28 -8.85 -3.59
C SER A 56 3.12 -7.93 -4.49
N GLU A 57 3.30 -8.32 -5.74
CA GLU A 57 3.75 -7.39 -6.77
C GLU A 57 2.83 -6.16 -6.87
N VAL A 58 3.40 -5.07 -7.38
CA VAL A 58 2.64 -3.86 -7.69
C VAL A 58 1.78 -4.13 -8.91
N HIS A 59 0.46 -3.99 -8.74
CA HIS A 59 -0.49 -4.07 -9.84
C HIS A 59 -0.89 -2.66 -10.22
N THR A 60 -0.61 -2.27 -11.46
CA THR A 60 -1.09 -0.99 -12.00
C THR A 60 -2.58 -1.08 -12.31
N GLY A 61 -3.28 0.06 -12.19
CA GLY A 61 -4.66 0.16 -12.64
C GLY A 61 -4.78 -0.10 -14.15
N LEU A 62 -5.96 -0.54 -14.57
CA LEU A 62 -6.31 -0.67 -15.99
C LEU A 62 -6.99 0.61 -16.47
N CYS A 63 -6.77 0.97 -17.74
CA CYS A 63 -7.44 2.08 -18.41
C CYS A 63 -8.16 1.49 -19.64
N ASP A 64 -9.48 1.32 -19.51
CA ASP A 64 -10.28 0.59 -20.52
C ASP A 64 -10.92 1.53 -21.56
N ASP A 65 -11.05 2.82 -21.26
CA ASP A 65 -11.79 3.78 -22.10
C ASP A 65 -10.88 4.59 -23.05
N ASP A 66 -10.29 5.69 -22.58
CA ASP A 66 -9.46 6.60 -23.39
C ASP A 66 -8.09 6.86 -22.74
N PRO A 67 -7.03 6.10 -23.15
CA PRO A 67 -5.69 6.27 -22.61
C PRO A 67 -5.09 7.66 -22.84
N ALA A 68 -5.47 8.37 -23.91
CA ALA A 68 -4.93 9.70 -24.20
C ALA A 68 -5.51 10.74 -23.22
N ALA A 69 -6.82 10.69 -23.00
CA ALA A 69 -7.48 11.55 -22.02
C ALA A 69 -6.95 11.31 -20.60
N GLU A 70 -6.73 10.05 -20.20
CA GLU A 70 -6.18 9.75 -18.88
C GLU A 70 -4.72 10.20 -18.74
N LEU A 71 -3.91 10.09 -19.81
CA LEU A 71 -2.55 10.61 -19.80
C LEU A 71 -2.51 12.14 -19.60
N ASP A 72 -3.34 12.89 -20.33
CA ASP A 72 -3.42 14.34 -20.19
C ASP A 72 -3.85 14.74 -18.77
N HIS A 73 -4.87 14.06 -18.22
CA HIS A 73 -5.34 14.25 -16.85
C HIS A 73 -4.25 13.99 -15.80
N LEU A 74 -3.49 12.90 -15.94
CA LEU A 74 -2.39 12.58 -15.02
C LEU A 74 -1.25 13.59 -15.11
N PHE A 75 -0.92 14.06 -16.32
CA PHE A 75 0.13 15.06 -16.51
C PHE A 75 -0.25 16.40 -15.88
N ASP A 76 -1.50 16.84 -16.04
CA ASP A 76 -2.04 18.04 -15.41
C ASP A 76 -2.05 17.95 -13.88
N ARG A 77 -2.26 16.75 -13.31
CA ARG A 77 -2.31 16.56 -11.85
C ARG A 77 -0.96 16.40 -11.18
N LEU A 78 0.03 15.85 -11.88
CA LEU A 78 1.27 15.38 -11.27
C LEU A 78 2.52 16.16 -11.72
N VAL A 79 2.42 16.95 -12.80
CA VAL A 79 3.57 17.64 -13.40
C VAL A 79 3.36 19.15 -13.54
N ARG A 80 2.21 19.59 -14.06
CA ARG A 80 1.91 21.02 -14.24
C ARG A 80 1.51 21.70 -12.93
#